data_AF-A0A257NTZ0-F1
#
_entry.id   AF-A0A257NTZ0-F1
#
_cell.length_a   1.000
_cell.length_b   1.000
_cell.length_c   1.000
_cell.angle_alpha   90.00
_cell.angle_beta   90.00
_cell.angle_gamma   90.00
#
_symmetry.space_group_name_H-M   'P 1'
#
loop_
_entity.id
_entity.type
_entity.pdbx_description
1 polymer ?
#
loop_
_entity_poly.entity_id
_entity_poly.type
_entity_poly.pdbx_seq_one_letter_code
_entity_poly.pdbx_strand_id
1 'polypeptide(L)'
;MLVAYEYLSQQPLAWVFVEREKFETWGDFLMPIEQEQIVHAFVSDGQKGLKKAICMLFPDALHQRCVAHVIRLSLSWLTKHPQSTAAKELRSLVCLLSGVATEDDARQWEADLFAWDKRHVEFLAQKSANPVTGRRQHTH
;
A
#
# COMPACT_ATOMS: atom_id res chain seq x y z
N MET A 1 1.63 17.81 -5.48
CA MET A 1 2.19 18.54 -4.32
C MET A 1 2.94 17.50 -3.52
N LEU A 2 4.23 17.72 -3.28
CA LEU A 2 5.06 16.84 -2.47
C LEU A 2 5.10 17.39 -1.05
N VAL A 3 5.10 16.52 -0.05
CA VAL A 3 5.17 16.93 1.35
C VAL A 3 5.88 15.86 2.17
N ALA A 4 6.67 16.31 3.15
CA ALA A 4 7.32 15.47 4.14
C ALA A 4 7.01 16.03 5.53
N TYR A 5 6.72 15.13 6.47
CA TYR A 5 6.48 15.44 7.88
C TYR A 5 7.42 14.63 8.73
N GLU A 6 7.88 15.22 9.83
CA GLU A 6 8.55 14.49 10.90
C GLU A 6 7.50 13.76 11.75
N TYR A 7 7.77 12.50 12.10
CA TYR A 7 6.77 11.62 12.68
C TYR A 7 6.39 11.93 14.13
N LEU A 8 7.32 12.36 14.98
CA LEU A 8 7.03 12.56 16.40
C LEU A 8 6.34 13.90 16.68
N SER A 9 6.89 14.97 16.12
CA SER A 9 6.44 16.35 16.24
C SER A 9 5.28 16.69 15.31
N GLN A 10 5.04 15.88 14.27
CA GLN A 10 4.06 16.14 13.22
C GLN A 10 4.31 17.48 12.49
N GLN A 11 5.53 18.00 12.54
CA GLN A 11 5.89 19.24 11.85
C GLN A 11 6.24 18.96 10.38
N PRO A 12 5.83 19.85 9.46
CA PRO A 12 6.24 19.75 8.07
C PRO A 12 7.74 20.03 7.94
N LEU A 13 8.49 19.09 7.36
CA LEU A 13 9.91 19.27 7.05
C LEU A 13 10.09 20.05 5.75
N ALA A 14 9.32 19.70 4.72
CA ALA A 14 9.35 20.35 3.42
C ALA A 14 8.06 20.11 2.67
N TRP A 15 7.72 21.03 1.75
CA TRP A 15 6.65 20.84 0.78
C TRP A 15 6.95 21.63 -0.50
N VAL A 16 6.44 21.16 -1.64
CA VAL A 16 6.60 21.84 -2.93
C VAL A 16 5.48 21.48 -3.90
N PHE A 17 5.09 22.41 -4.76
CA PHE A 17 4.22 22.12 -5.91
C PHE A 17 5.06 21.69 -7.10
N VAL A 18 4.68 20.55 -7.69
CA VAL A 18 5.30 20.01 -8.91
C VAL A 18 4.19 19.63 -9.88
N GLU A 19 4.47 19.77 -11.18
CA GLU A 19 3.52 19.39 -12.23
C GLU A 19 3.31 17.88 -12.30
N ARG A 20 4.38 17.11 -12.07
CA ARG A 20 4.35 15.64 -12.10
C ARG A 20 5.25 15.07 -11.04
N GLU A 21 4.79 13.99 -10.44
CA GLU A 21 5.55 13.21 -9.49
C GLU A 21 6.39 12.17 -10.25
N LYS A 22 7.65 12.48 -10.44
CA LYS A 22 8.63 11.63 -11.12
C LYS A 22 9.91 11.55 -10.29
N PHE A 23 10.81 10.65 -10.68
CA PHE A 23 12.05 10.40 -9.95
C PHE A 23 12.86 11.69 -9.73
N GLU A 24 12.99 12.53 -10.76
CA GLU A 24 13.77 13.76 -10.68
C GLU A 24 13.16 14.75 -9.67
N THR A 25 11.85 14.98 -9.74
CA THR A 25 11.16 15.90 -8.80
C THR A 25 11.22 15.40 -7.36
N TRP A 26 11.23 14.08 -7.14
CA TRP A 26 11.43 13.52 -5.81
C TRP A 26 12.88 13.65 -5.34
N GLY A 27 13.86 13.46 -6.24
CA GLY A 27 15.26 13.70 -5.93
C GLY A 27 15.53 15.14 -5.50
N ASP A 28 15.05 16.10 -6.29
CA ASP A 28 15.18 17.53 -5.99
C ASP A 28 14.50 17.90 -4.66
N PHE A 29 13.34 17.30 -4.36
CA PHE A 29 12.62 17.53 -3.12
C PHE A 29 13.31 16.94 -1.89
N LEU A 30 13.93 15.77 -2.03
CA LEU A 30 14.55 15.04 -0.92
C LEU A 30 15.99 15.46 -0.64
N MET A 31 16.69 16.05 -1.61
CA MET A 31 18.10 16.44 -1.47
C MET A 31 18.37 17.41 -0.30
N PRO A 32 17.56 18.47 -0.06
CA PRO A 32 17.76 19.32 1.11
C PRO A 32 17.56 18.57 2.44
N ILE A 33 16.62 17.63 2.47
CA ILE A 33 16.36 16.81 3.68
C ILE A 33 17.56 15.91 3.98
N GLU A 34 18.17 15.32 2.94
CA GLU A 34 19.37 14.47 3.08
C GLU A 34 20.55 15.22 3.71
N GLN A 35 20.70 16.50 3.36
CA GLN A 35 21.78 17.35 3.85
C GLN A 35 21.58 17.82 5.30
N GLU A 36 20.33 17.97 5.73
CA GLU A 36 19.99 18.60 7.01
C GLU A 36 19.52 17.61 8.09
N GLN A 37 19.04 16.42 7.69
CA GLN A 37 18.34 15.50 8.59
C GLN A 37 18.94 14.09 8.52
N ILE A 38 19.05 13.45 9.68
CA ILE A 38 19.32 12.02 9.77
C ILE A 38 17.97 11.30 9.67
N VAL A 39 17.71 10.64 8.54
CA VAL A 39 16.46 9.91 8.30
C VAL A 39 16.68 8.41 8.44
N HIS A 40 16.02 7.79 9.42
CA HIS A 40 16.10 6.35 9.64
C HIS A 40 15.07 5.55 8.82
N ALA A 41 13.91 6.14 8.56
CA ALA A 41 12.83 5.46 7.85
C ALA A 41 11.90 6.44 7.12
N PHE A 42 11.34 5.96 6.02
CA PHE A 42 10.30 6.64 5.24
C PHE A 42 9.02 5.82 5.26
N VAL A 43 7.88 6.50 5.45
CA VAL A 43 6.54 5.92 5.28
C VAL A 43 5.82 6.68 4.17
N SER A 44 5.48 6.01 3.07
CA SER A 44 4.81 6.66 1.93
C SER A 44 3.78 5.76 1.24
N ASP A 45 3.05 6.30 0.26
CA ASP A 45 2.09 5.54 -0.56
C ASP A 45 2.75 4.48 -1.47
N GLY A 46 4.08 4.49 -1.57
CA GLY A 46 4.88 3.53 -2.33
C GLY A 46 5.07 3.91 -3.80
N GLN A 47 4.97 5.19 -4.16
CA GLN A 47 5.19 5.62 -5.54
C GLN A 47 6.58 5.22 -6.07
N LYS A 48 6.63 4.72 -7.32
CA LYS A 48 7.88 4.18 -7.91
C LYS A 48 9.01 5.22 -7.99
N GLY A 49 8.68 6.46 -8.36
CA GLY A 49 9.64 7.55 -8.46
C GLY A 49 10.26 7.90 -7.11
N LEU A 50 9.41 8.05 -6.09
CA LEU A 50 9.82 8.29 -4.70
C LEU A 50 10.71 7.16 -4.18
N LYS A 51 10.29 5.89 -4.34
CA LYS A 51 11.09 4.74 -3.88
C LYS A 51 12.51 4.77 -4.49
N LYS A 52 12.62 5.06 -5.79
CA LYS A 52 13.92 5.16 -6.47
C LYS A 52 14.76 6.32 -5.91
N ALA A 53 14.15 7.46 -5.62
CA ALA A 53 14.84 8.61 -5.03
C ALA A 53 15.33 8.33 -3.60
N ILE A 54 14.51 7.69 -2.76
CA ILE A 54 14.89 7.25 -1.41
C ILE A 54 16.09 6.29 -1.48
N CYS A 55 16.02 5.25 -2.33
CA CYS A 55 17.14 4.31 -2.47
C CYS A 55 18.45 4.97 -2.95
N MET A 56 18.37 6.09 -3.68
CA MET A 56 19.54 6.80 -4.16
C MET A 56 20.14 7.72 -3.10
N LEU A 57 19.29 8.47 -2.38
CA LEU A 57 19.73 9.52 -1.45
C LEU A 57 19.88 9.01 -0.01
N PHE A 58 19.13 7.99 0.38
CA PHE A 58 19.11 7.43 1.74
C PHE A 58 19.28 5.90 1.70
N PRO A 59 20.44 5.39 1.26
CA PRO A 59 20.65 3.95 1.04
C PRO A 59 20.47 3.10 2.31
N ASP A 60 20.73 3.68 3.48
CA ASP A 60 20.61 3.01 4.78
C ASP A 60 19.23 3.19 5.44
N ALA A 61 18.36 4.05 4.89
CA ALA A 61 17.03 4.28 5.44
C ALA A 61 16.06 3.18 5.03
N LEU A 62 15.23 2.75 5.99
CA LEU A 62 14.15 1.81 5.71
C LEU A 62 13.03 2.51 4.93
N HIS A 63 12.36 1.79 4.03
CA HIS A 63 11.17 2.28 3.34
C HIS A 63 9.99 1.35 3.57
N GLN A 64 8.93 1.88 4.17
CA GLN A 64 7.67 1.19 4.38
C GLN A 64 6.55 1.85 3.58
N ARG A 65 5.70 1.03 2.97
CA ARG A 65 4.44 1.51 2.41
C ARG A 65 3.43 1.72 3.54
N CYS A 66 2.84 2.90 3.59
CA CYS A 66 1.84 3.28 4.59
C CYS A 66 0.69 2.28 4.62
N VAL A 67 0.47 1.66 5.78
CA VAL A 67 -0.59 0.66 6.00
C VAL A 67 -1.96 1.25 5.69
N ALA A 68 -2.23 2.50 6.04
CA ALA A 68 -3.49 3.16 5.72
C ALA A 68 -3.75 3.24 4.20
N HIS A 69 -2.71 3.49 3.39
CA HIS A 69 -2.82 3.45 1.93
C HIS A 69 -3.04 2.05 1.39
N VAL A 70 -2.40 1.03 1.99
CA VAL A 70 -2.63 -0.38 1.65
C VAL A 70 -4.10 -0.75 1.91
N ILE A 71 -4.61 -0.46 3.12
CA ILE A 71 -6.00 -0.72 3.50
C ILE A 71 -6.96 -0.01 2.54
N ARG A 72 -6.78 1.29 2.32
CA ARG A 72 -7.65 2.07 1.43
C ARG A 72 -7.67 1.51 0.01
N LEU A 73 -6.50 1.14 -0.53
CA LEU A 73 -6.41 0.54 -1.87
C LEU A 73 -7.11 -0.82 -1.91
N SER A 74 -6.83 -1.71 -0.97
CA SER A 74 -7.47 -3.02 -0.90
C SER A 74 -9.00 -2.91 -0.76
N LEU A 75 -9.49 -1.99 0.07
CA LEU A 75 -10.91 -1.73 0.22
C LEU A 75 -11.55 -1.10 -1.02
N SER A 76 -10.78 -0.42 -1.89
CA SER A 76 -11.31 0.13 -3.14
C SER A 76 -11.61 -0.95 -4.20
N TRP A 77 -10.96 -2.12 -4.09
CA TRP A 77 -11.23 -3.29 -4.93
C TRP A 77 -12.38 -4.15 -4.41
N LEU A 78 -12.83 -3.91 -3.18
CA LEU A 78 -13.94 -4.62 -2.56
C LEU A 78 -15.22 -3.79 -2.62
N THR A 79 -16.32 -4.42 -2.98
CA THR A 79 -17.64 -3.80 -2.88
C THR A 79 -17.92 -3.38 -1.43
N LYS A 80 -18.51 -2.19 -1.23
CA LYS A 80 -18.84 -1.64 0.11
C LYS A 80 -19.71 -2.58 0.95
N HIS A 81 -20.63 -3.29 0.30
CA HIS A 81 -21.56 -4.26 0.92
C HIS A 81 -21.39 -5.63 0.24
N PRO A 82 -20.29 -6.36 0.51
CA PRO A 82 -20.04 -7.64 -0.12
C PRO A 82 -21.12 -8.64 0.30
N GLN A 83 -21.62 -9.42 -0.65
CA GLN A 83 -22.66 -10.44 -0.38
C GLN A 83 -22.05 -11.82 -0.12
N SER A 84 -20.99 -12.16 -0.87
CA SER A 84 -20.30 -13.44 -0.72
C SER A 84 -19.53 -13.51 0.61
N THR A 85 -19.46 -14.71 1.17
CA THR A 85 -18.66 -14.99 2.37
C THR A 85 -17.18 -14.68 2.13
N ALA A 86 -16.64 -15.06 0.97
CA ALA A 86 -15.25 -14.78 0.59
C ALA A 86 -14.90 -13.29 0.69
N ALA A 87 -15.72 -12.42 0.10
CA ALA A 87 -15.47 -10.98 0.11
C ALA A 87 -15.72 -10.33 1.48
N LYS A 88 -16.68 -10.83 2.27
CA LYS A 88 -16.90 -10.38 3.66
C LYS A 88 -15.69 -10.70 4.54
N GLU A 89 -15.18 -11.92 4.45
CA GLU A 89 -14.01 -12.36 5.20
C GLU A 89 -12.74 -11.59 4.77
N LEU A 90 -12.50 -11.43 3.47
CA LEU A 90 -11.36 -10.66 2.97
C LEU A 90 -11.41 -9.20 3.42
N ARG A 91 -12.60 -8.59 3.39
CA ARG A 91 -12.79 -7.23 3.90
C ARG A 91 -12.41 -7.14 5.39
N SER A 92 -12.79 -8.14 6.19
CA SER A 92 -12.42 -8.19 7.61
C SER A 92 -10.90 -8.29 7.78
N LEU A 93 -10.24 -9.19 7.03
CA LEU A 93 -8.78 -9.36 7.06
C LEU A 93 -8.05 -8.06 6.69
N VAL A 94 -8.51 -7.36 5.65
CA VAL A 94 -7.94 -6.06 5.27
C VAL A 94 -8.09 -5.03 6.39
N CYS A 95 -9.23 -4.97 7.07
CA CYS A 95 -9.42 -4.07 8.20
C CYS A 95 -8.53 -4.41 9.39
N LEU A 96 -8.24 -5.70 9.64
CA LEU A 96 -7.36 -6.12 10.74
C LEU A 96 -5.90 -5.70 10.53
N LEU A 97 -5.49 -5.37 9.30
CA LEU A 97 -4.12 -4.93 9.01
C LEU A 97 -3.71 -3.68 9.79
N SER A 98 -4.66 -2.82 10.20
CA SER A 98 -4.34 -1.64 11.02
C SER A 98 -3.90 -1.99 12.45
N GLY A 99 -4.19 -3.21 12.92
CA GLY A 99 -3.81 -3.70 14.24
C GLY A 99 -2.48 -4.45 14.29
N VAL A 100 -1.81 -4.65 13.14
CA VAL A 100 -0.53 -5.35 13.07
C VAL A 100 0.58 -4.43 13.56
N ALA A 101 1.13 -4.73 14.75
CA ALA A 101 2.15 -3.92 15.39
C ALA A 101 3.49 -4.67 15.58
N THR A 102 3.45 -6.00 15.60
CA THR A 102 4.62 -6.87 15.83
C THR A 102 4.82 -7.85 14.68
N GLU A 103 6.00 -8.47 14.65
CA GLU A 103 6.29 -9.55 13.69
C GLU A 103 5.41 -10.78 13.93
N ASP A 104 4.98 -11.05 15.16
CA ASP A 104 4.04 -12.12 15.47
C ASP A 104 2.65 -11.81 14.91
N ASP A 105 2.17 -10.57 15.08
CA ASP A 105 0.90 -10.12 14.47
C ASP A 105 0.94 -10.24 12.94
N ALA A 106 2.08 -9.86 12.34
CA ALA A 106 2.27 -9.94 10.90
C ALA A 106 2.21 -11.41 10.42
N ARG A 107 2.92 -12.31 11.11
CA ARG A 107 2.89 -13.76 10.80
C ARG A 107 1.50 -14.35 10.95
N GLN A 108 0.78 -13.98 12.00
CA GLN A 108 -0.60 -14.44 12.21
C GLN A 108 -1.53 -13.92 11.11
N TRP A 109 -1.44 -12.64 10.77
CA TRP A 109 -2.24 -12.03 9.70
C TRP A 109 -1.97 -12.68 8.33
N GLU A 110 -0.70 -12.96 8.01
CA GLU A 110 -0.32 -13.68 6.80
C GLU A 110 -0.88 -15.10 6.77
N ALA A 111 -0.82 -15.81 7.90
CA ALA A 111 -1.39 -17.15 8.02
C ALA A 111 -2.91 -17.14 7.81
N ASP A 112 -3.61 -16.16 8.38
CA ASP A 112 -5.06 -15.99 8.23
C ASP A 112 -5.45 -15.66 6.77
N LEU A 113 -4.68 -14.79 6.12
CA LEU A 113 -4.87 -14.47 4.70
C LEU A 113 -4.63 -15.70 3.81
N PHE A 114 -3.58 -16.47 4.08
CA PHE A 114 -3.28 -17.68 3.33
C PHE A 114 -4.34 -18.77 3.54
N ALA A 115 -4.84 -18.92 4.77
CA ALA A 115 -5.95 -19.82 5.07
C ALA A 115 -7.24 -19.40 4.36
N TRP A 116 -7.52 -18.10 4.29
CA TRP A 116 -8.62 -17.56 3.50
C TRP A 116 -8.48 -17.87 2.00
N ASP A 117 -7.31 -17.63 1.41
CA ASP A 117 -7.04 -17.88 -0.01
C ASP A 117 -7.29 -19.36 -0.37
N LYS A 118 -6.75 -20.27 0.45
CA LYS A 118 -6.97 -21.71 0.30
C LYS A 118 -8.45 -22.11 0.41
N ARG A 119 -9.19 -21.54 1.37
CA ARG A 119 -10.62 -21.86 1.55
C ARG A 119 -11.48 -21.41 0.37
N HIS A 120 -11.10 -20.32 -0.31
CA HIS A 120 -11.89 -19.71 -1.37
C HIS A 120 -11.30 -19.89 -2.78
N VAL A 121 -10.30 -20.77 -2.97
CA VAL A 121 -9.64 -21.00 -4.26
C VAL A 121 -10.63 -21.31 -5.40
N GLU A 122 -11.66 -22.11 -5.14
CA GLU A 122 -12.69 -22.44 -6.12
C GLU A 122 -13.55 -21.22 -6.47
N PHE A 123 -13.89 -20.39 -5.48
CA PHE A 123 -14.62 -19.14 -5.66
C PHE A 123 -13.82 -18.15 -6.52
N LEU A 124 -12.52 -17.99 -6.24
CA LEU A 124 -11.62 -17.12 -7.00
C LEU A 124 -11.39 -17.61 -8.44
N ALA A 125 -11.47 -18.92 -8.66
CA ALA A 125 -11.34 -19.53 -9.99
C ALA A 125 -12.60 -19.40 -10.86
N GLN A 126 -13.73 -18.94 -10.31
CA GLN A 126 -14.97 -18.78 -11.07
C GLN A 126 -14.79 -17.74 -12.18
N LYS A 127 -15.17 -18.14 -13.40
CA LYS A 127 -15.12 -17.30 -14.59
C LYS A 127 -16.49 -17.21 -15.22
N SER A 128 -16.91 -15.99 -15.54
CA SER A 128 -18.12 -15.71 -16.31
C SER A 128 -17.73 -15.44 -17.76
N ALA A 129 -18.46 -16.04 -18.70
CA ALA A 129 -18.34 -15.71 -20.12
C ALA A 129 -19.19 -14.48 -20.40
N ASN A 130 -18.60 -13.47 -21.05
CA ASN A 130 -19.37 -12.35 -21.59
C ASN A 130 -20.27 -12.89 -22.72
N PRO A 131 -21.60 -12.76 -22.62
CA PRO A 131 -22.52 -13.34 -23.59
C PRO A 131 -22.42 -12.73 -25.00
N VAL A 132 -21.85 -11.53 -25.13
CA VAL A 132 -21.70 -10.82 -26.40
C VAL A 132 -20.35 -11.11 -27.06
N THR A 133 -19.26 -11.13 -26.27
CA THR A 133 -17.89 -11.26 -26.81
C THR A 133 -17.29 -12.65 -26.67
N GLY A 134 -17.93 -13.56 -25.93
CA GLY A 134 -17.43 -14.90 -25.61
C GLY A 134 -16.20 -14.92 -24.69
N ARG A 135 -15.65 -13.75 -24.32
CA ARG A 135 -14.47 -13.64 -23.47
C ARG A 135 -14.79 -14.08 -22.04
N ARG A 136 -13.94 -14.92 -21.47
CA ARG A 136 -14.02 -15.37 -20.07
C ARG A 136 -13.22 -14.42 -19.19
N GLN A 137 -13.87 -13.86 -18.17
CA GLN A 137 -13.23 -13.04 -17.14
C GLN A 137 -13.60 -13.60 -15.76
N HIS A 138 -12.77 -13.33 -14.75
CA HIS A 138 -13.08 -13.72 -13.38
C HIS A 138 -14.42 -13.08 -12.97
N THR A 139 -15.26 -13.86 -12.29
CA THR A 139 -16.63 -13.45 -11.95
C THR A 139 -16.65 -12.42 -10.83
N HIS A 140 -15.67 -12.49 -9.92
CA HIS A 140 -15.58 -11.70 -8.69
C HIS A 140 -14.28 -10.91 -8.61
#